data_AF-A0A963BX11-F1
#
_entry.id   AF-A0A963BX11-F1
#
_cell.length_a   1.000
_cell.length_b   1.000
_cell.length_c   1.000
_cell.angle_alpha   90.00
_cell.angle_beta   90.00
_cell.angle_gamma   90.00
#
_symmetry.space_group_name_H-M   'P 1'
#
loop_
_entity.id
_entity.type
_entity.pdbx_description
1 polymer ?
#
loop_
_entity_poly.entity_id
_entity_poly.type
_entity_poly.pdbx_seq_one_letter_code
_entity_poly.pdbx_strand_id
1 'polypeptide(L)'
;MHALPSRLAAAAALILILAGCARQLVQPYDARLLDDAHTLYREASAMIAYGELVSPPDDATRAAIDDPESHDGHATQFRAHYASMLTEVDVMLLRALATQPKIDAVGERLQTRINSLLDETLPSACAELQAEMAEVAASRLTIANLVDLKCLFIRWQAQHNDPGLTQQTGILKRSNWALRRSALFKAVLSIETAERSKAE
;
A
#
# COMPACT_ATOMS: atom_id res chain seq x y z
N MET A 1 50.81 56.33 -16.13
CA MET A 1 49.79 55.57 -16.89
C MET A 1 50.02 54.08 -16.63
N HIS A 2 49.34 53.51 -15.65
CA HIS A 2 49.46 52.08 -15.32
C HIS A 2 48.12 51.39 -15.59
N ALA A 3 48.17 50.36 -16.44
CA ALA A 3 47.07 49.48 -16.76
C ALA A 3 46.82 48.52 -15.58
N LEU A 4 45.55 48.40 -15.13
CA LEU A 4 45.11 47.34 -14.23
C LEU A 4 44.71 46.09 -15.03
N PRO A 5 44.99 44.87 -14.52
CA PRO A 5 44.78 43.64 -15.28
C PRO A 5 43.36 43.06 -15.12
N SER A 6 42.79 42.72 -16.26
CA SER A 6 41.46 42.15 -16.54
C SER A 6 41.28 40.68 -16.12
N ARG A 7 41.88 40.24 -15.00
CA ARG A 7 41.96 38.79 -14.66
C ARG A 7 41.00 38.28 -13.58
N LEU A 8 40.15 39.14 -13.01
CA LEU A 8 39.20 38.74 -11.96
C LEU A 8 37.81 38.33 -12.49
N ALA A 9 37.50 38.56 -13.77
CA ALA A 9 36.17 38.27 -14.32
C ALA A 9 35.97 36.81 -14.77
N ALA A 10 37.04 36.04 -14.98
CA ALA A 10 36.93 34.67 -15.50
C ALA A 10 36.70 33.59 -14.41
N ALA A 11 37.05 33.87 -13.16
CA ALA A 11 36.91 32.90 -12.06
C ALA A 11 35.48 32.85 -11.48
N ALA A 12 34.67 33.89 -11.68
CA ALA A 12 33.30 33.95 -11.16
C ALA A 12 32.28 33.19 -12.04
N ALA A 13 32.60 32.89 -13.30
CA ALA A 13 31.69 32.23 -14.23
C ALA A 13 31.71 30.69 -14.12
N LEU A 14 32.71 30.10 -13.46
CA LEU A 14 32.87 28.64 -13.40
C LEU A 14 32.13 27.97 -12.22
N ILE A 15 31.68 28.74 -11.22
CA ILE A 15 31.03 28.19 -10.03
C ILE A 15 29.51 27.99 -10.24
N LEU A 16 28.90 28.67 -11.21
CA LEU A 16 27.46 28.57 -11.49
C LEU A 16 27.04 27.33 -12.31
N ILE A 17 27.99 26.51 -12.78
CA ILE A 17 27.69 25.33 -13.63
C ILE A 17 27.58 24.03 -12.81
N LEU A 18 27.98 24.05 -11.52
CA LEU A 18 27.89 22.88 -10.63
C LEU A 18 26.58 22.79 -9.83
N ALA A 19 25.64 23.72 -10.02
CA ALA A 19 24.26 23.57 -9.53
C ALA A 19 23.39 22.71 -10.48
N GLY A 20 24.03 21.98 -11.42
CA GLY A 20 23.37 21.02 -12.30
C GLY A 20 22.92 19.78 -11.53
N CYS A 21 21.60 19.66 -11.36
CA CYS A 21 20.88 18.43 -11.08
C CYS A 21 21.29 17.69 -9.79
N ALA A 22 20.99 18.28 -8.64
CA ALA A 22 20.58 17.44 -7.52
C ALA A 22 19.31 16.70 -7.96
N ARG A 23 19.46 15.54 -8.61
CA ARG A 23 18.35 14.60 -8.79
C ARG A 23 17.86 14.32 -7.38
N GLN A 24 16.67 14.80 -7.03
CA GLN A 24 15.98 14.39 -5.81
C GLN A 24 15.81 12.88 -5.91
N LEU A 25 16.75 12.16 -5.27
CA LEU A 25 16.76 10.70 -5.19
C LEU A 25 15.56 10.21 -4.36
N VAL A 26 14.99 11.12 -3.56
CA VAL A 26 13.87 10.91 -2.66
C VAL A 26 12.65 11.62 -3.25
N GLN A 27 11.54 10.90 -3.38
CA GLN A 27 10.24 11.52 -3.69
C GLN A 27 9.97 12.71 -2.76
N PRO A 28 9.33 13.79 -3.22
CA PRO A 28 8.91 14.85 -2.32
C PRO A 28 7.93 14.29 -1.27
N TYR A 29 7.98 14.87 -0.07
CA TYR A 29 7.01 14.61 0.99
C TYR A 29 5.58 14.92 0.53
N ASP A 30 4.63 14.03 0.82
CA ASP A 30 3.21 14.21 0.51
C ASP A 30 2.34 14.08 1.77
N ALA A 31 1.98 15.23 2.37
CA ALA A 31 1.11 15.28 3.54
C ALA A 31 -0.26 14.61 3.30
N ARG A 32 -0.77 14.68 2.06
CA ARG A 32 -2.07 14.09 1.76
C ARG A 32 -2.00 12.57 1.74
N LEU A 33 -0.88 12.01 1.30
CA LEU A 33 -0.67 10.56 1.34
C LEU A 33 -0.66 10.02 2.79
N LEU A 34 -0.16 10.80 3.75
CA LEU A 34 -0.28 10.47 5.17
C LEU A 34 -1.72 10.52 5.67
N ASP A 35 -2.48 11.56 5.31
CA ASP A 35 -3.89 11.66 5.69
C ASP A 35 -4.74 10.52 5.13
N ASP A 36 -4.48 10.15 3.87
CA ASP A 36 -5.14 9.03 3.19
C ASP A 36 -4.76 7.70 3.88
N ALA A 37 -3.48 7.50 4.22
CA ALA A 37 -3.01 6.31 4.97
C ALA A 37 -3.66 6.20 6.38
N HIS A 38 -3.80 7.31 7.10
CA HIS A 38 -4.50 7.32 8.39
C HIS A 38 -5.99 7.01 8.24
N THR A 39 -6.62 7.49 7.17
CA THR A 39 -8.03 7.22 6.87
C THR A 39 -8.24 5.74 6.60
N LEU A 40 -7.43 5.17 5.73
CA LEU A 40 -7.41 3.74 5.45
C LEU A 40 -7.15 2.92 6.74
N TYR A 41 -6.21 3.33 7.59
CA TYR A 41 -5.95 2.65 8.85
C TYR A 41 -7.19 2.59 9.74
N ARG A 42 -7.94 3.70 9.86
CA ARG A 42 -9.18 3.73 10.66
C ARG A 42 -10.24 2.81 10.09
N GLU A 43 -10.45 2.83 8.78
CA GLU A 43 -11.44 1.98 8.11
C GLU A 43 -11.09 0.50 8.23
N ALA A 44 -9.85 0.13 7.92
CA ALA A 44 -9.37 -1.25 8.04
C ALA A 44 -9.41 -1.73 9.50
N SER A 45 -9.07 -0.88 10.47
CA SER A 45 -9.17 -1.20 11.89
C SER A 45 -10.61 -1.41 12.33
N ALA A 46 -11.56 -0.61 11.83
CA ALA A 46 -12.99 -0.80 12.12
C ALA A 46 -13.50 -2.13 11.56
N MET A 47 -13.13 -2.48 10.33
CA MET A 47 -13.45 -3.79 9.74
C MET A 47 -12.87 -4.94 10.58
N ILE A 48 -11.61 -4.84 11.01
CA ILE A 48 -10.97 -5.87 11.85
C ILE A 48 -11.67 -5.98 13.20
N ALA A 49 -12.01 -4.86 13.85
CA ALA A 49 -12.70 -4.87 15.13
C ALA A 49 -14.10 -5.49 15.02
N TYR A 50 -14.84 -5.18 13.95
CA TYR A 50 -16.10 -5.84 13.65
C TYR A 50 -15.91 -7.34 13.44
N GLY A 51 -14.92 -7.74 12.63
CA GLY A 51 -14.56 -9.14 12.41
C GLY A 51 -14.26 -9.88 13.72
N GLU A 52 -13.46 -9.30 14.61
CA GLU A 52 -13.19 -9.89 15.94
C GLU A 52 -14.47 -10.05 16.78
N LEU A 53 -15.38 -9.08 16.74
CA LEU A 53 -16.62 -9.10 17.50
C LEU A 53 -17.51 -10.27 17.08
N VAL A 54 -17.74 -10.38 15.76
CA VAL A 54 -18.71 -11.34 15.19
C VAL A 54 -18.12 -12.72 14.96
N SER A 55 -16.80 -12.89 15.06
CA SER A 55 -16.16 -14.18 14.76
C SER A 55 -16.16 -15.14 15.95
N PRO A 56 -16.23 -16.46 15.68
CA PRO A 56 -16.09 -17.49 16.70
C PRO A 56 -14.69 -17.46 17.33
N PRO A 57 -14.58 -17.79 18.63
CA PRO A 57 -13.29 -17.81 19.33
C PRO A 57 -12.39 -18.97 18.89
N ASP A 58 -12.96 -20.11 18.50
CA ASP A 58 -12.27 -21.36 18.17
C ASP A 58 -12.95 -22.15 17.05
N ASP A 59 -12.33 -23.27 16.66
CA ASP A 59 -12.82 -24.12 15.57
C ASP A 59 -14.09 -24.88 15.96
N ALA A 60 -14.23 -25.27 17.23
CA ALA A 60 -15.40 -26.00 17.69
C ALA A 60 -16.66 -25.13 17.62
N THR A 61 -16.56 -23.87 18.07
CA THR A 61 -17.64 -22.89 17.99
C THR A 61 -17.97 -22.55 16.54
N ARG A 62 -16.95 -22.44 15.67
CA ARG A 62 -17.15 -22.21 14.24
C ARG A 62 -17.88 -23.38 13.56
N ALA A 63 -17.50 -24.61 13.86
CA ALA A 63 -18.10 -25.81 13.28
C ALA A 63 -19.55 -26.04 13.75
N ALA A 64 -19.94 -25.45 14.87
CA ALA A 64 -21.30 -25.50 15.39
C ALA A 64 -22.26 -24.45 14.77
N ILE A 65 -21.80 -23.67 13.79
CA ILE A 65 -22.63 -22.70 13.08
C ILE A 65 -23.45 -23.44 12.02
N ASP A 66 -24.77 -23.50 12.21
CA ASP A 66 -25.69 -24.27 11.34
C ASP A 66 -25.86 -23.65 9.94
N ASP A 67 -25.86 -22.32 9.84
CA ASP A 67 -25.96 -21.59 8.57
C ASP A 67 -24.81 -20.57 8.44
N PRO A 68 -23.63 -21.01 7.98
CA PRO A 68 -22.47 -20.14 7.86
C PRO A 68 -22.65 -18.97 6.90
N GLU A 69 -23.45 -19.11 5.83
CA GLU A 69 -23.61 -18.08 4.80
C GLU A 69 -24.36 -16.84 5.33
N SER A 70 -25.30 -17.04 6.27
CA SER A 70 -26.04 -15.95 6.92
C SER A 70 -25.29 -15.29 8.07
N HIS A 71 -24.20 -15.89 8.55
CA HIS A 71 -23.48 -15.44 9.73
C HIS A 71 -22.72 -14.11 9.46
N ASP A 72 -22.75 -13.18 10.42
CA ASP A 72 -22.11 -11.86 10.31
C ASP A 72 -20.59 -11.93 10.08
N GLY A 73 -19.95 -13.02 10.49
CA GLY A 73 -18.53 -13.31 10.27
C GLY A 73 -18.17 -13.90 8.89
N HIS A 74 -19.16 -14.20 8.06
CA HIS A 74 -18.97 -14.81 6.74
C HIS A 74 -18.27 -13.86 5.77
N ALA A 75 -17.41 -14.38 4.90
CA ALA A 75 -16.60 -13.59 3.96
C ALA A 75 -17.42 -12.64 3.07
N THR A 76 -18.67 -12.99 2.74
CA THR A 76 -19.58 -12.14 1.95
C THR A 76 -19.86 -10.80 2.61
N GLN A 77 -19.94 -10.76 3.94
CA GLN A 77 -20.18 -9.54 4.73
C GLN A 77 -19.01 -8.55 4.64
N PHE A 78 -17.81 -9.03 4.28
CA PHE A 78 -16.58 -8.24 4.24
C PHE A 78 -16.17 -7.83 2.83
N ARG A 79 -16.84 -8.34 1.78
CA ARG A 79 -16.46 -8.11 0.38
C ARG A 79 -16.37 -6.62 0.04
N ALA A 80 -17.36 -5.83 0.46
CA ALA A 80 -17.39 -4.39 0.22
C ALA A 80 -16.22 -3.67 0.92
N HIS A 81 -15.87 -4.09 2.14
CA HIS A 81 -14.75 -3.52 2.88
C HIS A 81 -13.41 -3.81 2.20
N TYR A 82 -13.16 -5.04 1.74
CA TYR A 82 -11.94 -5.36 0.99
C TYR A 82 -11.84 -4.54 -0.31
N ALA A 83 -12.92 -4.44 -1.08
CA ALA A 83 -12.95 -3.67 -2.31
C ALA A 83 -12.65 -2.17 -2.06
N SER A 84 -13.22 -1.60 -1.00
CA SER A 84 -12.95 -0.22 -0.58
C SER A 84 -11.46 -0.03 -0.25
N MET A 85 -10.90 -0.88 0.62
CA MET A 85 -9.48 -0.77 1.03
C MET A 85 -8.52 -0.94 -0.16
N LEU A 86 -8.80 -1.85 -1.09
CA LEU A 86 -7.99 -2.02 -2.30
C LEU A 86 -8.03 -0.78 -3.19
N THR A 87 -9.21 -0.18 -3.34
CA THR A 87 -9.41 1.05 -4.12
C THR A 87 -8.64 2.22 -3.48
N GLU A 88 -8.71 2.38 -2.16
CA GLU A 88 -7.98 3.44 -1.44
C GLU A 88 -6.45 3.27 -1.60
N VAL A 89 -5.93 2.05 -1.52
CA VAL A 89 -4.50 1.81 -1.77
C VAL A 89 -4.12 2.13 -3.21
N ASP A 90 -5.00 1.85 -4.18
CA ASP A 90 -4.77 2.20 -5.58
C ASP A 90 -4.74 3.71 -5.81
N VAL A 91 -5.62 4.47 -5.16
CA VAL A 91 -5.58 5.93 -5.18
C VAL A 91 -4.25 6.45 -4.62
N MET A 92 -3.78 5.91 -3.49
CA MET A 92 -2.48 6.28 -2.91
C MET A 92 -1.30 5.89 -3.81
N LEU A 93 -1.32 4.72 -4.44
CA LEU A 93 -0.30 4.28 -5.40
C LEU A 93 -0.25 5.21 -6.61
N LEU A 94 -1.40 5.52 -7.21
CA LEU A 94 -1.50 6.45 -8.33
C LEU A 94 -0.97 7.83 -7.94
N ARG A 95 -1.28 8.32 -6.75
CA ARG A 95 -0.75 9.58 -6.22
C ARG A 95 0.77 9.55 -6.07
N ALA A 96 1.30 8.51 -5.44
CA ALA A 96 2.75 8.32 -5.27
C ALA A 96 3.48 8.20 -6.62
N LEU A 97 2.83 7.65 -7.64
CA LEU A 97 3.36 7.55 -9.00
C LEU A 97 3.18 8.85 -9.81
N ALA A 98 2.11 9.60 -9.60
CA ALA A 98 1.85 10.85 -10.32
C ALA A 98 2.89 11.95 -10.03
N THR A 99 3.63 11.83 -8.94
CA THR A 99 4.76 12.71 -8.62
C THR A 99 6.04 12.35 -9.40
N GLN A 100 5.96 11.42 -10.38
CA GLN A 100 7.12 10.92 -11.10
C GLN A 100 7.34 11.56 -12.48
N PRO A 101 8.59 11.88 -12.85
CA PRO A 101 8.91 12.40 -14.18
C PRO A 101 8.89 11.34 -15.30
N LYS A 102 8.70 10.05 -14.96
CA LYS A 102 8.57 8.93 -15.91
C LYS A 102 7.38 8.07 -15.50
N ILE A 103 6.17 8.55 -15.80
CA ILE A 103 4.91 7.89 -15.44
C ILE A 103 4.51 6.87 -16.51
N ASP A 104 4.75 7.18 -17.78
CA ASP A 104 3.89 6.71 -18.87
C ASP A 104 3.75 5.18 -18.92
N ALA A 105 4.85 4.44 -19.06
CA ALA A 105 4.78 2.97 -19.16
C ALA A 105 4.46 2.26 -17.84
N VAL A 106 4.73 2.87 -16.69
CA VAL A 106 4.48 2.26 -15.36
C VAL A 106 3.04 2.49 -14.93
N GLY A 107 2.55 3.72 -15.12
CA GLY A 107 1.18 4.12 -14.82
C GLY A 107 0.16 3.38 -15.68
N GLU A 108 0.42 3.23 -17.00
CA GLU A 108 -0.46 2.46 -17.89
C GLU A 108 -0.53 0.98 -17.51
N ARG A 109 0.61 0.38 -17.12
CA ARG A 109 0.66 -1.02 -16.66
C ARG A 109 -0.05 -1.20 -15.31
N LEU A 110 0.17 -0.30 -14.36
CA LEU A 110 -0.54 -0.33 -13.08
C LEU A 110 -2.05 -0.19 -13.30
N GLN A 111 -2.49 0.74 -14.15
CA GLN A 111 -3.90 0.95 -14.45
C GLN A 111 -4.53 -0.29 -15.11
N THR A 112 -3.80 -0.95 -16.02
CA THR A 112 -4.22 -2.22 -16.62
C THR A 112 -4.37 -3.32 -15.56
N ARG A 113 -3.48 -3.37 -14.57
CA ARG A 113 -3.54 -4.36 -13.49
C ARG A 113 -4.59 -4.05 -12.44
N ILE A 114 -4.88 -2.79 -12.16
CA ILE A 114 -6.02 -2.39 -11.32
C ILE A 114 -7.31 -2.99 -11.91
N ASN A 115 -7.50 -2.85 -13.21
CA ASN A 115 -8.65 -3.43 -13.90
C ASN A 115 -8.67 -4.97 -13.79
N SER A 116 -7.52 -5.64 -13.93
CA SER A 116 -7.43 -7.10 -13.79
C SER A 116 -7.59 -7.61 -12.35
N LEU A 117 -7.15 -6.84 -11.34
CA LEU A 117 -7.24 -7.20 -9.92
C LEU A 117 -8.64 -7.04 -9.34
N LEU A 118 -9.47 -6.18 -9.96
CA LEU A 118 -10.90 -6.08 -9.64
C LEU A 118 -11.67 -7.33 -10.09
N ASP A 119 -11.17 -8.04 -11.11
CA ASP A 119 -11.82 -9.19 -11.70
C ASP A 119 -11.32 -10.54 -11.15
N GLU A 120 -10.05 -10.64 -10.73
CA GLU A 120 -9.44 -11.90 -10.26
C GLU A 120 -8.54 -11.69 -9.02
N THR A 121 -9.12 -11.77 -7.82
CA THR A 121 -8.34 -11.82 -6.56
C THR A 121 -7.62 -13.16 -6.38
N LEU A 122 -6.50 -13.34 -7.07
CA LEU A 122 -5.63 -14.51 -6.95
C LEU A 122 -4.34 -14.17 -6.17
N PRO A 123 -3.90 -15.02 -5.21
CA PRO A 123 -2.65 -14.82 -4.46
C PRO A 123 -1.39 -14.67 -5.33
N SER A 124 -1.38 -15.22 -6.55
CA SER A 124 -0.28 -15.07 -7.53
C SER A 124 -0.10 -13.63 -8.00
N ALA A 125 -1.16 -12.82 -7.98
CA ALA A 125 -1.11 -11.44 -8.47
C ALA A 125 -0.16 -10.55 -7.65
N CYS A 126 0.16 -10.93 -6.42
CA CYS A 126 1.11 -10.20 -5.58
C CYS A 126 2.57 -10.38 -5.98
N ALA A 127 2.97 -11.59 -6.38
CA ALA A 127 4.33 -11.82 -6.86
C ALA A 127 4.56 -11.07 -8.18
N GLU A 128 3.55 -11.07 -9.06
CA GLU A 128 3.57 -10.33 -10.32
C GLU A 128 3.60 -8.81 -10.08
N LEU A 129 2.73 -8.28 -9.21
CA LEU A 129 2.71 -6.86 -8.87
C LEU A 129 4.04 -6.40 -8.26
N GLN A 130 4.62 -7.17 -7.34
CA GLN A 130 5.92 -6.87 -6.76
C GLN A 130 7.04 -6.90 -7.80
N ALA A 131 7.02 -7.86 -8.73
CA ALA A 131 7.99 -7.93 -9.81
C ALA A 131 7.88 -6.75 -10.79
N GLU A 132 6.65 -6.39 -11.18
CA GLU A 132 6.38 -5.26 -12.08
C GLU A 132 6.76 -3.91 -11.45
N MET A 133 6.54 -3.78 -10.13
CA MET A 133 6.91 -2.60 -9.37
C MET A 133 8.36 -2.60 -8.91
N ALA A 134 9.13 -3.67 -9.14
CA ALA A 134 10.46 -3.83 -8.58
C ALA A 134 11.40 -2.66 -8.91
N GLU A 135 11.40 -2.19 -10.16
CA GLU A 135 12.25 -1.05 -10.57
C GLU A 135 11.86 0.27 -9.89
N VAL A 136 10.56 0.47 -9.68
CA VAL A 136 10.02 1.70 -9.08
C VAL A 136 10.16 1.67 -7.56
N ALA A 137 9.87 0.53 -6.96
CA ALA A 137 9.97 0.26 -5.52
C ALA A 137 11.42 0.21 -5.05
N ALA A 138 12.36 -0.27 -5.86
CA ALA A 138 13.78 -0.36 -5.52
C ALA A 138 14.43 0.99 -5.16
N SER A 139 13.84 2.10 -5.60
CA SER A 139 14.31 3.44 -5.26
C SER A 139 13.36 4.22 -4.34
N ARG A 140 12.22 3.65 -3.93
CA ARG A 140 11.13 4.39 -3.28
C ARG A 140 10.36 3.55 -2.27
N LEU A 141 10.74 3.74 -1.00
CA LEU A 141 10.17 3.01 0.13
C LEU A 141 8.65 3.18 0.26
N THR A 142 8.09 4.37 0.00
CA THR A 142 6.63 4.57 0.06
C THR A 142 5.88 3.68 -0.93
N ILE A 143 6.32 3.65 -2.20
CA ILE A 143 5.65 2.84 -3.22
C ILE A 143 5.77 1.36 -2.86
N ALA A 144 6.95 0.92 -2.41
CA ALA A 144 7.14 -0.45 -1.93
C ALA A 144 6.16 -0.80 -0.79
N ASN A 145 6.05 0.06 0.21
CA ASN A 145 5.17 -0.15 1.37
C ASN A 145 3.68 -0.13 0.98
N LEU A 146 3.27 0.70 0.01
CA LEU A 146 1.91 0.72 -0.51
C LEU A 146 1.57 -0.55 -1.30
N VAL A 147 2.50 -1.05 -2.13
CA VAL A 147 2.36 -2.34 -2.82
C VAL A 147 2.20 -3.48 -1.81
N ASP A 148 3.03 -3.49 -0.76
CA ASP A 148 2.95 -4.49 0.30
C ASP A 148 1.62 -4.41 1.07
N LEU A 149 1.10 -3.21 1.32
CA LEU A 149 -0.21 -3.01 1.92
C LEU A 149 -1.35 -3.51 1.02
N LYS A 150 -1.30 -3.24 -0.29
CA LYS A 150 -2.27 -3.81 -1.25
C LYS A 150 -2.25 -5.33 -1.18
N CYS A 151 -1.05 -5.91 -1.18
CA CYS A 151 -0.86 -7.34 -1.11
C CYS A 151 -1.25 -7.96 0.23
N LEU A 152 -1.18 -7.20 1.31
CA LEU A 152 -1.74 -7.61 2.60
C LEU A 152 -3.27 -7.79 2.49
N PHE A 153 -3.98 -6.83 1.91
CA PHE A 153 -5.44 -6.91 1.75
C PHE A 153 -5.89 -8.00 0.77
N ILE A 154 -5.21 -8.16 -0.37
CA ILE A 154 -5.48 -9.27 -1.31
C ILE A 154 -5.35 -10.62 -0.60
N ARG A 155 -4.26 -10.82 0.16
CA ARG A 155 -4.05 -12.06 0.92
C ARG A 155 -5.13 -12.25 1.99
N TRP A 156 -5.55 -11.20 2.69
CA TRP A 156 -6.60 -11.32 3.69
C TRP A 156 -7.94 -11.72 3.08
N GLN A 157 -8.31 -11.13 1.95
CA GLN A 157 -9.52 -11.52 1.24
C GLN A 157 -9.43 -12.98 0.79
N ALA A 158 -8.31 -13.41 0.20
CA ALA A 158 -8.12 -14.79 -0.20
C ALA A 158 -8.20 -15.76 0.99
N GLN A 159 -7.54 -15.45 2.12
CA GLN A 159 -7.59 -16.25 3.34
C GLN A 159 -8.98 -16.35 3.95
N HIS A 160 -9.79 -15.30 3.84
CA HIS A 160 -11.17 -15.30 4.34
C HIS A 160 -12.07 -16.22 3.49
N ASN A 161 -11.75 -16.39 2.20
CA ASN A 161 -12.46 -17.29 1.30
C ASN A 161 -11.83 -18.69 1.23
N ASP A 162 -10.70 -18.93 1.90
CA ASP A 162 -9.97 -20.21 1.85
C ASP A 162 -10.70 -21.27 2.68
N PRO A 163 -11.22 -22.35 2.06
CA PRO A 163 -11.94 -23.38 2.78
C PRO A 163 -11.06 -24.19 3.75
N GLY A 164 -9.75 -24.27 3.52
CA GLY A 164 -8.80 -24.91 4.43
C GLY A 164 -8.59 -24.10 5.71
N LEU A 165 -8.57 -22.77 5.62
CA LEU A 165 -8.44 -21.89 6.79
C LEU A 165 -9.77 -21.68 7.52
N THR A 166 -10.88 -21.68 6.79
CA THR A 166 -12.23 -21.44 7.32
C THR A 166 -13.00 -22.71 7.68
N GLN A 167 -12.46 -23.89 7.42
CA GLN A 167 -13.18 -25.17 7.56
C GLN A 167 -14.50 -25.20 6.78
N GLN A 168 -14.46 -24.75 5.52
CA GLN A 168 -15.63 -24.66 4.62
C GLN A 168 -16.73 -23.68 5.06
N THR A 169 -16.54 -22.94 6.16
CA THR A 169 -17.57 -22.01 6.66
C THR A 169 -17.47 -20.62 6.08
N GLY A 170 -16.37 -20.24 5.43
CA GLY A 170 -16.14 -18.84 5.03
C GLY A 170 -15.98 -17.87 6.22
N ILE A 171 -15.79 -18.38 7.44
CA ILE A 171 -15.69 -17.59 8.67
C ILE A 171 -14.30 -17.76 9.28
N LEU A 172 -13.66 -16.63 9.59
CA LEU A 172 -12.38 -16.60 10.32
C LEU A 172 -12.62 -16.63 11.83
N LYS A 173 -11.63 -17.10 12.61
CA LYS A 173 -11.68 -17.02 14.07
C LYS A 173 -11.21 -15.65 14.56
N ARG A 174 -11.55 -15.30 15.80
CA ARG A 174 -11.06 -14.07 16.46
C ARG A 174 -9.54 -13.91 16.39
N SER A 175 -8.79 -15.00 16.58
CA SER A 175 -7.34 -14.98 16.50
C SER A 175 -6.80 -14.61 15.12
N ASN A 176 -7.50 -14.98 14.04
CA ASN A 176 -7.11 -14.57 12.68
C ASN A 176 -7.20 -13.04 12.54
N TRP A 177 -8.27 -12.42 13.05
CA TRP A 177 -8.44 -10.96 13.00
C TRP A 177 -7.45 -10.21 13.88
N ALA A 178 -7.16 -10.72 15.08
CA ALA A 178 -6.15 -10.13 15.96
C ALA A 178 -4.76 -10.07 15.28
N LEU A 179 -4.38 -11.10 14.53
CA LEU A 179 -3.14 -11.10 13.73
C LEU A 179 -3.15 -10.02 12.65
N ARG A 180 -4.31 -9.79 12.01
CA ARG A 180 -4.48 -8.74 10.99
C ARG A 180 -4.27 -7.35 11.57
N ARG A 181 -4.76 -7.10 12.79
CA ARG A 181 -4.56 -5.83 13.50
C ARG A 181 -3.07 -5.48 13.63
N SER A 182 -2.25 -6.45 14.06
CA SER A 182 -0.81 -6.23 14.20
C SER A 182 -0.13 -6.00 12.85
N ALA A 183 -0.52 -6.76 11.82
CA ALA A 183 0.03 -6.59 10.47
C ALA A 183 -0.38 -5.24 9.84
N LEU A 184 -1.61 -4.79 10.04
CA LEU A 184 -2.08 -3.47 9.59
C LEU A 184 -1.22 -2.35 10.19
N PHE A 185 -1.05 -2.38 11.52
CA PHE A 185 -0.28 -1.38 12.24
C PHE A 185 1.15 -1.29 11.69
N LYS A 186 1.81 -2.42 11.49
CA LYS A 186 3.17 -2.46 10.93
C LYS A 186 3.22 -1.89 9.52
N ALA A 187 2.29 -2.27 8.66
CA ALA A 187 2.27 -1.81 7.26
C ALA A 187 2.07 -0.30 7.17
N VAL A 188 1.11 0.26 7.92
CA VAL A 188 0.86 1.71 7.93
C VAL A 188 2.01 2.47 8.57
N LEU A 189 2.59 1.96 9.67
CA LEU A 189 3.77 2.58 10.29
C LEU A 189 4.96 2.64 9.32
N SER A 190 5.18 1.60 8.51
CA SER A 190 6.21 1.61 7.47
C SER A 190 5.97 2.70 6.42
N ILE A 191 4.72 2.91 5.98
CA ILE A 191 4.35 4.00 5.07
C ILE A 191 4.63 5.35 5.72
N GLU A 192 4.16 5.56 6.95
CA GLU A 192 4.37 6.83 7.68
C GLU A 192 5.86 7.14 7.87
N THR A 193 6.65 6.14 8.26
CA THR A 193 8.09 6.28 8.44
C THR A 193 8.77 6.67 7.12
N ALA A 194 8.40 6.02 6.02
CA ALA A 194 8.96 6.29 4.70
C ALA A 194 8.57 7.67 4.14
N GLU A 195 7.37 8.18 4.47
CA GLU A 195 6.98 9.54 4.09
C GLU A 195 7.65 10.59 4.96
N ARG A 196 7.66 10.39 6.29
CA ARG A 196 8.23 11.37 7.23
C ARG A 196 9.73 11.55 7.04
N SER A 197 10.47 10.49 6.69
CA SER A 197 11.90 10.60 6.36
C SER A 197 12.21 11.48 5.14
N LYS A 198 11.19 11.93 4.39
CA LYS A 198 11.34 12.85 3.26
C LYS A 198 11.16 14.32 3.66
N ALA A 199 10.59 14.57 4.84
CA ALA A 199 10.37 15.92 5.37
C ALA A 199 11.56 16.43 6.19
N GLU A 200 12.51 15.55 6.50
CA GLU A 200 13.79 15.81 7.19
C GLU A 200 14.93 16.04 6.20
#